data_AF-A0A147BUZ9-F1
#
_entry.id   AF-A0A147BUZ9-F1
#
_cell.length_a   1.000
_cell.length_b   1.000
_cell.length_c   1.000
_cell.angle_alpha   90.00
_cell.angle_beta   90.00
_cell.angle_gamma   90.00
#
_symmetry.space_group_name_H-M   'P 1'
#
loop_
_entity.id
_entity.type
_entity.pdbx_description
1 polymer ?
#
loop_
_entity_poly.entity_id
_entity_poly.type
_entity_poly.pdbx_seq_one_letter_code
_entity_poly.pdbx_strand_id
1 'polypeptide(L)'
;DEELAAIRARRLGALQEEFGGNRGNGPANAEREAEQKAKAEDFKNQVLSQALTQEARARLNTIAVAKPEKAALVENMLVRMVQMGQIQNKLQ
;
A
#
# COMPACT_ATOMS: atom_id res chain seq x y z
N ASP A 1 -36.47 23.32 -3.26
CA ASP A 1 -36.01 22.33 -4.27
C ASP A 1 -34.77 21.52 -3.89
N GLU A 2 -33.98 21.92 -2.89
CA GLU A 2 -32.78 21.16 -2.46
C GLU A 2 -33.11 19.83 -1.74
N GLU A 3 -34.21 19.75 -1.01
CA GLU A 3 -34.62 18.50 -0.35
C GLU A 3 -34.96 17.39 -1.36
N LEU A 4 -35.56 17.74 -2.51
CA LEU A 4 -35.80 16.78 -3.59
C LEU A 4 -34.50 16.31 -4.26
N ALA A 5 -33.52 17.21 -4.40
CA ALA A 5 -32.20 16.85 -4.91
C ALA A 5 -31.44 15.92 -3.93
N ALA A 6 -31.52 16.20 -2.63
CA ALA A 6 -30.95 15.37 -1.58
C ALA A 6 -31.59 13.97 -1.53
N ILE A 7 -32.92 13.88 -1.68
CA ILE A 7 -33.64 12.60 -1.75
C ILE A 7 -33.24 11.81 -3.01
N ARG A 8 -33.08 12.48 -4.16
CA ARG A 8 -32.62 11.83 -5.41
C ARG A 8 -31.18 11.32 -5.29
N ALA A 9 -30.28 12.11 -4.70
CA ALA A 9 -28.89 11.72 -4.46
C ALA A 9 -28.79 10.53 -3.51
N ARG A 10 -29.56 10.55 -2.41
CA ARG A 10 -29.60 9.46 -1.42
C ARG A 10 -30.15 8.17 -2.03
N ARG A 11 -31.18 8.26 -2.87
CA ARG A 11 -31.78 7.09 -3.55
C ARG A 11 -30.87 6.53 -4.63
N LEU A 12 -30.09 7.39 -5.31
CA LEU A 12 -29.10 6.96 -6.29
C LEU A 12 -27.91 6.24 -5.63
N GLY A 13 -27.43 6.72 -4.47
CA GLY A 13 -26.39 6.05 -3.69
C GLY A 13 -26.83 4.67 -3.20
N ALA A 14 -28.03 4.58 -2.60
CA ALA A 14 -28.58 3.31 -2.15
C ALA A 14 -28.81 2.32 -3.30
N LEU A 15 -29.26 2.80 -4.47
CA LEU A 15 -29.41 1.97 -5.67
C LEU A 15 -28.04 1.51 -6.20
N GLN A 16 -27.00 2.34 -6.13
CA GLN A 16 -25.64 1.96 -6.53
C GLN A 16 -25.05 0.90 -5.59
N GLU A 17 -25.36 0.96 -4.29
CA GLU A 17 -25.00 -0.08 -3.32
C GLU A 17 -25.80 -1.38 -3.54
N GLU A 18 -27.11 -1.28 -3.80
CA GLU A 18 -27.99 -2.43 -4.04
C GLU A 18 -27.68 -3.13 -5.38
N PHE A 19 -27.34 -2.38 -6.43
CA PHE A 19 -26.88 -2.92 -7.71
C PHE A 19 -25.40 -3.31 -7.70
N GLY A 20 -24.59 -2.75 -6.80
CA GLY A 20 -23.18 -3.09 -6.59
C GLY A 20 -22.95 -4.33 -5.73
N GLY A 21 -23.97 -4.78 -4.99
CA GLY A 21 -23.87 -5.92 -4.08
C GLY A 21 -24.02 -7.31 -4.72
N ASN A 22 -24.48 -7.43 -5.98
CA ASN A 22 -24.81 -8.74 -6.55
C ASN A 22 -24.49 -8.94 -8.06
N ARG A 23 -23.63 -8.12 -8.67
CA ARG A 23 -23.09 -8.41 -10.02
C ARG A 23 -21.63 -7.99 -10.12
N GLY A 24 -20.76 -8.99 -10.05
CA GLY A 24 -19.43 -9.07 -10.67
C GLY A 24 -18.59 -7.81 -10.84
N ASN A 25 -17.42 -7.81 -10.20
CA ASN A 25 -16.15 -7.52 -10.88
C ASN A 25 -16.16 -6.30 -11.84
N GLY A 26 -16.57 -5.12 -11.39
CA GLY A 26 -16.45 -3.89 -12.17
C GLY A 26 -15.03 -3.31 -12.11
N PRO A 27 -14.44 -2.84 -13.24
CA PRO A 27 -13.06 -2.33 -13.30
C PRO A 27 -12.80 -1.12 -12.39
N ALA A 28 -13.84 -0.37 -12.00
CA ALA A 28 -13.71 0.82 -11.15
C ALA A 28 -13.39 0.55 -9.66
N ASN A 29 -13.76 -0.62 -9.12
CA ASN A 29 -13.33 -1.01 -7.77
C ASN A 29 -11.92 -1.62 -7.79
N ALA A 30 -11.60 -2.42 -8.81
CA ALA A 30 -10.25 -2.94 -9.02
C ALA A 30 -9.24 -1.80 -9.19
N GLU A 31 -9.59 -0.73 -9.90
CA GLU A 31 -8.71 0.43 -10.11
C GLU A 31 -8.51 1.24 -8.82
N ARG A 32 -9.54 1.39 -7.98
CA ARG A 32 -9.39 2.03 -6.65
C ARG A 32 -8.58 1.18 -5.68
N GLU A 33 -8.76 -0.14 -5.68
CA GLU A 33 -7.97 -1.05 -4.86
C GLU A 33 -6.51 -1.12 -5.34
N ALA A 34 -6.28 -1.14 -6.65
CA ALA A 34 -4.95 -1.08 -7.24
C ALA A 34 -4.27 0.27 -6.94
N GLU A 35 -5.00 1.38 -7.01
CA GLU A 35 -4.46 2.71 -6.71
C GLU A 35 -4.17 2.87 -5.21
N GLN A 36 -4.99 2.31 -4.32
CA GLN A 36 -4.71 2.27 -2.88
C GLN A 36 -3.50 1.39 -2.56
N LYS A 37 -3.37 0.23 -3.20
CA LYS A 37 -2.19 -0.62 -3.07
C LYS A 37 -0.95 0.08 -3.59
N ALA A 38 -1.02 0.69 -4.78
CA ALA A 38 0.07 1.46 -5.36
C ALA A 38 0.50 2.61 -4.44
N LYS A 39 -0.43 3.40 -3.88
CA LYS A 39 -0.11 4.46 -2.91
C LYS A 39 0.52 3.91 -1.64
N ALA A 40 0.05 2.78 -1.13
CA ALA A 40 0.66 2.13 0.03
C ALA A 40 2.05 1.58 -0.27
N GLU A 41 2.28 1.07 -1.48
CA GLU A 41 3.58 0.61 -1.97
C GLU A 41 4.53 1.76 -2.24
N ASP A 42 4.08 2.87 -2.80
CA ASP A 42 4.86 4.10 -2.99
C ASP A 42 5.28 4.68 -1.64
N PHE A 43 4.35 4.77 -0.69
CA PHE A 43 4.67 5.20 0.67
C PHE A 43 5.68 4.27 1.33
N LYS A 44 5.48 2.94 1.23
CA LYS A 44 6.47 1.96 1.71
C LYS A 44 7.82 2.13 1.04
N ASN A 45 7.87 2.28 -0.29
CA ASN A 45 9.10 2.43 -1.05
C ASN A 45 9.81 3.75 -0.72
N GLN A 46 9.06 4.82 -0.52
CA GLN A 46 9.59 6.12 -0.14
C GLN A 46 10.16 6.08 1.28
N VAL A 47 9.47 5.45 2.22
CA VAL A 47 9.96 5.29 3.59
C VAL A 47 11.16 4.34 3.63
N LEU A 48 11.12 3.22 2.89
CA LEU A 48 12.26 2.31 2.75
C LEU A 48 13.45 3.00 2.06
N SER A 49 13.22 3.86 1.07
CA SER A 49 14.24 4.68 0.41
C SER A 49 14.85 5.73 1.34
N GLN A 50 14.09 6.23 2.31
CA GLN A 50 14.60 7.15 3.33
C GLN A 50 15.34 6.42 4.45
N ALA A 51 14.89 5.21 4.80
CA ALA A 51 15.44 4.39 5.87
C ALA A 51 16.68 3.57 5.44
N LEU A 52 16.73 3.11 4.19
CA LEU A 52 17.84 2.35 3.60
C LEU A 52 18.63 3.22 2.63
N THR A 53 19.95 3.22 2.77
CA THR A 53 20.84 3.76 1.73
C THR A 53 20.96 2.80 0.54
N GLN A 54 21.46 3.32 -0.59
CA GLN A 54 21.86 2.52 -1.76
C GLN A 54 22.82 1.38 -1.37
N GLU A 55 23.70 1.62 -0.41
CA GLU A 55 24.67 0.63 0.07
C GLU A 55 23.99 -0.50 0.85
N ALA A 56 23.08 -0.17 1.77
CA ALA A 56 22.30 -1.17 2.51
C ALA A 56 21.44 -2.06 1.57
N ARG A 57 20.87 -1.48 0.50
CA ARG A 57 20.19 -2.26 -0.55
C ARG A 57 21.15 -3.21 -1.28
N ALA A 58 22.35 -2.75 -1.63
CA ALA A 58 23.34 -3.59 -2.30
C ALA A 58 23.82 -4.74 -1.40
N ARG A 59 24.05 -4.48 -0.11
CA ARG A 59 24.39 -5.53 0.87
C ARG A 59 23.25 -6.54 1.03
N LEU A 60 22.01 -6.08 1.13
CA LEU A 60 20.85 -6.96 1.26
C LEU A 60 20.65 -7.83 0.01
N ASN A 61 20.85 -7.27 -1.19
CA ASN A 61 20.79 -8.02 -2.45
C ASN A 61 21.93 -9.07 -2.54
N THR A 62 23.15 -8.71 -2.12
CA THR A 62 24.28 -9.66 -2.04
C THR A 62 23.99 -10.80 -1.07
N ILE A 63 23.40 -10.48 0.09
CA ILE A 63 22.98 -11.49 1.08
C ILE A 63 21.81 -12.33 0.54
N ALA A 64 20.89 -11.77 -0.23
CA ALA A 64 19.78 -12.51 -0.83
C ALA A 64 20.28 -13.53 -1.86
N VAL A 65 21.26 -13.15 -2.69
CA VAL A 65 21.91 -14.04 -3.64
C VAL A 65 22.68 -15.15 -2.93
N ALA A 66 23.40 -14.83 -1.85
CA ALA A 66 24.20 -15.81 -1.11
C ALA A 66 23.36 -16.72 -0.20
N LYS A 67 22.37 -16.15 0.50
CA LYS A 67 21.54 -16.76 1.55
C LYS A 67 20.16 -16.09 1.64
N PRO A 68 19.19 -16.54 0.84
CA PRO A 68 17.86 -15.92 0.78
C PRO A 68 17.11 -15.97 2.12
N GLU A 69 17.29 -17.03 2.91
CA GLU A 69 16.67 -17.15 4.25
C GLU A 69 17.09 -16.02 5.19
N LYS A 70 18.37 -15.63 5.16
CA LYS A 70 18.88 -14.53 6.00
C LYS A 70 18.42 -13.18 5.48
N ALA A 71 18.36 -13.01 4.15
CA ALA A 71 17.84 -11.78 3.57
C ALA A 71 16.36 -11.55 3.97
N ALA A 72 15.52 -12.58 3.88
CA ALA A 72 14.10 -12.47 4.24
C ALA A 72 13.88 -12.09 5.72
N LEU A 73 14.74 -12.57 6.63
CA LEU A 73 14.72 -12.19 8.04
C LEU A 73 15.10 -10.71 8.23
N VAL A 74 16.17 -10.27 7.58
CA VAL A 74 16.64 -8.87 7.65
C VAL A 74 15.60 -7.93 7.04
N GLU A 75 14.97 -8.33 5.94
CA GLU A 75 13.92 -7.57 5.26
C GLU A 75 12.68 -7.40 6.14
N ASN A 76 12.18 -8.49 6.75
CA ASN A 76 11.07 -8.44 7.71
C ASN A 76 11.40 -7.58 8.95
N MET A 77 12.62 -7.69 9.45
CA MET A 77 13.08 -6.91 10.61
C MET A 77 13.12 -5.41 10.27
N LEU A 78 13.65 -5.07 9.10
CA LEU A 78 13.70 -3.69 8.63
C LEU A 78 12.31 -3.10 8.41
N VAL A 79 11.40 -3.85 7.78
CA VAL A 79 10.01 -3.40 7.59
C VAL A 79 9.36 -3.06 8.94
N ARG A 80 9.55 -3.91 9.96
CA ARG A 80 9.05 -3.63 11.32
C ARG A 80 9.68 -2.41 11.95
N MET A 81 11.01 -2.27 11.87
CA MET A 81 11.71 -1.12 12.47
C MET A 81 11.32 0.20 11.80
N VAL A 82 11.07 0.18 10.49
CA VAL A 82 10.57 1.32 9.73
C VAL A 82 9.15 1.68 10.13
N GLN A 83 8.24 0.69 10.24
CA GLN A 83 6.87 0.93 10.70
C GLN A 83 6.80 1.46 12.14
N MET A 84 7.70 0.99 13.00
CA MET A 84 7.83 1.49 14.38
C MET A 84 8.53 2.85 14.48
N GLY A 85 9.01 3.41 13.36
CA GLY A 85 9.74 4.68 13.35
C GLY A 85 11.09 4.63 14.06
N GLN A 86 11.65 3.43 14.33
CA GLN A 86 12.95 3.28 14.98
C GLN A 86 14.11 3.62 14.03
N ILE A 87 13.90 3.51 12.72
CA ILE A 87 14.87 3.91 11.69
C ILE A 87 14.44 5.29 11.17
N GLN A 88 14.82 6.34 11.89
CA GLN A 88 14.73 7.73 11.41
C GLN A 88 15.98 8.18 10.66
N ASN A 89 17.11 7.48 10.86
CA ASN A 89 18.37 7.76 10.20
C ASN A 89 18.68 6.65 9.18
N LYS A 90 19.18 7.08 8.01
CA LYS A 90 19.64 6.20 6.93
C LYS A 90 20.60 5.13 7.48
N LEU A 91 20.20 3.86 7.41
CA LEU A 91 21.09 2.72 7.63
C LEU A 91 22.11 2.68 6.48
N GLN A 92 23.40 2.85 6.80
CA GLN A 92 24.53 2.79 5.87
C GLN A 92 25.04 1.35 5.66
#